data_AF-A0A0E9NMS2-F1
#
_entry.id   AF-A0A0E9NMS2-F1
#
_cell.length_a   1.000
_cell.length_b   1.000
_cell.length_c   1.000
_cell.angle_alpha   90.00
_cell.angle_beta   90.00
_cell.angle_gamma   90.00
#
_symmetry.space_group_name_H-M   'P 1'
#
loop_
_entity.id
_entity.type
_entity.pdbx_description
1 polymer ?
#
loop_
_entity_poly.entity_id
_entity_poly.type
_entity_poly.pdbx_seq_one_letter_code
_entity_poly.pdbx_strand_id
1 'polypeptide(L)'
;MVGISMCGGSGDTYQYCTAESRPVRIWGELRSGLLQNQRSCQDFCYNTAGQTLTPVMWELVPTSETENRRRGEQRRSEESPLSCLSQYLFHRKRTTLISFLCVSFGLIVLILFHPATADFFLGPPGPHGPPGSDHPGPRFDFGMGRHKPTPLLLPHLRHPTEQSKNVTQNPLLQDEIIAYGPFTAEIPYVVEVSQRFKMRFACTYALEEGWCPQTYFVWFKGPTSAVVPVEDEYITMVDSSTIQIEWMIRDPGVYEIYVWPEYEHCEHYNWMKFPLSKCMVYGAPFQIDVVGPPPIDSMTPCTGVMKTEEADGRWISTKHIAPRYLSEAWARTYFQGPAEEIPEYIWQPYTCKRSCPVMATALDDPEYSHINHVLYIGDSTTRSPYCGLIYPALHDGVTDGVCEFRGDAWGYQSWPFRVFDYLTAANRETRWSYIYMGGKEISYDEAYRRMSTIASESHPVSHIVVNIGLWLQQTHNETEYAEEVRQLLGTVRDHWPEAYVIWKTTTSIVHPIKCNDGKLVRPNTRVQRRVSMDVVEEFRDELGMRIDAVDANTLTDGRPDATNDARHWVVERNGEGLRGFHADRGTVRRLGEAEMGVQEWIWDLWRLEGQVKLNSIDDRQM
;
A
#
# COMPACT_ATOMS: atom_id res chain seq x y z
N MET A 1 13.58 -59.44 31.70
CA MET A 1 14.48 -58.69 30.80
C MET A 1 13.85 -58.68 29.43
N VAL A 2 13.32 -57.54 28.97
CA VAL A 2 13.24 -57.07 27.57
C VAL A 2 12.77 -55.59 27.63
N GLY A 3 13.59 -54.72 27.02
CA GLY A 3 13.35 -53.37 26.47
C GLY A 3 12.29 -52.42 27.06
N ILE A 4 12.75 -51.31 27.64
CA ILE A 4 11.99 -50.05 27.76
C ILE A 4 12.52 -49.09 26.68
N SER A 5 11.61 -48.55 25.86
CA SER A 5 11.84 -47.42 24.96
C SER A 5 10.88 -46.29 25.35
N MET A 6 11.42 -45.08 25.53
CA MET A 6 10.68 -43.86 25.84
C MET A 6 10.26 -43.12 24.55
N CYS A 7 9.02 -42.67 24.50
CA CYS A 7 8.54 -41.47 23.80
C CYS A 7 7.59 -40.79 24.81
N GLY A 8 7.71 -39.53 25.21
CA GLY A 8 8.03 -38.34 24.42
C GLY A 8 6.74 -37.55 24.27
N GLY A 9 6.33 -36.84 25.34
CA GLY A 9 5.15 -35.99 25.36
C GLY A 9 5.47 -34.56 24.94
N SER A 10 4.56 -33.93 24.20
CA SER A 10 4.43 -32.48 24.13
C SER A 10 3.01 -32.13 23.70
N GLY A 11 2.38 -31.23 24.43
CA GLY A 11 1.00 -30.81 24.23
C GLY A 11 0.71 -29.63 25.14
N ASP A 12 1.37 -28.50 24.88
CA ASP A 12 1.11 -27.24 25.58
C ASP A 12 0.05 -26.43 24.82
N THR A 13 -1.10 -26.31 25.47
CA THR A 13 -2.21 -25.41 25.14
C THR A 13 -1.90 -23.99 25.62
N TYR A 14 -1.98 -23.01 24.72
CA TYR A 14 -1.91 -21.59 25.04
C TYR A 14 -3.22 -21.10 25.71
N GLN A 15 -3.10 -20.54 26.91
CA GLN A 15 -4.15 -19.78 27.60
C GLN A 15 -4.10 -18.30 27.19
N TYR A 16 -5.24 -17.76 26.78
CA TYR A 16 -5.45 -16.31 26.63
C TYR A 16 -5.95 -15.72 27.96
N CYS A 17 -5.22 -14.74 28.50
CA CYS A 17 -5.71 -13.84 29.53
C CYS A 17 -6.42 -12.65 28.87
N THR A 18 -7.72 -12.49 29.09
CA THR A 18 -8.46 -11.26 28.74
C THR A 18 -8.78 -10.47 30.00
N ALA A 19 -8.37 -9.21 30.03
CA ALA A 19 -8.66 -8.25 31.09
C ALA A 19 -10.16 -7.87 31.09
N GLU A 20 -10.80 -7.95 32.25
CA GLU A 20 -12.19 -7.56 32.47
C GLU A 20 -12.33 -6.03 32.59
N SER A 21 -13.06 -5.41 31.66
CA SER A 21 -13.63 -4.07 31.84
C SER A 21 -15.10 -4.18 32.28
N ARG A 22 -15.40 -3.73 33.51
CA ARG A 22 -16.75 -3.67 34.07
C ARG A 22 -17.61 -2.61 33.37
N PRO A 23 -18.91 -2.86 33.09
CA PRO A 23 -19.83 -1.80 32.70
C PRO A 23 -20.48 -1.16 33.93
N VAL A 24 -20.37 0.17 34.04
CA VAL A 24 -21.19 0.99 34.94
C VAL A 24 -22.55 1.20 34.27
N ARG A 25 -23.63 0.75 34.93
CA ARG A 25 -25.02 1.08 34.58
C ARG A 25 -25.29 2.54 34.93
N ILE A 26 -25.77 3.33 33.97
CA ILE A 26 -26.48 4.58 34.24
C ILE A 26 -27.87 4.48 33.60
N TRP A 27 -28.89 4.66 34.44
CA TRP A 27 -30.28 4.91 34.06
C TRP A 27 -30.43 6.37 33.65
N GLY A 28 -31.13 6.66 32.56
CA GLY A 28 -31.41 8.03 32.13
C GLY A 28 -32.36 8.14 30.93
N GLU A 29 -33.65 8.23 31.25
CA GLU A 29 -34.76 8.89 30.55
C GLU A 29 -34.72 9.11 29.02
N LEU A 30 -35.66 8.44 28.35
CA LEU A 30 -36.20 8.78 27.03
C LEU A 30 -37.08 10.03 27.12
N ARG A 31 -36.72 11.10 26.39
CA ARG A 31 -37.66 12.12 25.92
C ARG A 31 -37.58 12.28 24.41
N SER A 32 -38.76 12.18 23.81
CA SER A 32 -39.14 12.47 22.43
C SER A 32 -38.77 13.88 21.97
N GLY A 33 -38.37 14.01 20.70
CA GLY A 33 -38.21 15.31 20.02
C GLY A 33 -38.09 15.15 18.51
N LEU A 34 -39.24 15.06 17.84
CA LEU A 34 -39.43 15.40 16.42
C LEU A 34 -39.08 16.88 16.20
N LEU A 35 -38.38 17.20 15.10
CA LEU A 35 -38.45 18.44 14.29
C LEU A 35 -37.41 18.31 13.15
N GLN A 36 -37.81 17.96 11.93
CA GLN A 36 -38.24 18.83 10.82
C GLN A 36 -37.25 19.95 10.42
N ASN A 37 -36.68 19.76 9.22
CA ASN A 37 -36.37 20.74 8.18
C ASN A 37 -35.90 22.15 8.58
N GLN A 38 -34.69 22.51 8.14
CA GLN A 38 -34.49 23.82 7.49
C GLN A 38 -33.44 23.74 6.38
N ARG A 39 -33.93 24.01 5.17
CA ARG A 39 -33.15 24.39 3.98
C ARG A 39 -32.66 25.83 4.18
N SER A 40 -31.45 26.14 3.75
CA SER A 40 -31.07 27.49 3.31
C SER A 40 -30.01 27.42 2.23
N CYS A 41 -30.34 27.85 1.02
CA CYS A 41 -29.47 28.63 0.12
C CYS A 41 -30.32 29.14 -1.07
N GLN A 42 -30.90 30.32 -0.86
CA GLN A 42 -31.04 31.41 -1.83
C GLN A 42 -29.69 32.17 -1.82
N ASP A 43 -29.15 32.82 -2.85
CA ASP A 43 -29.52 33.18 -4.22
C ASP A 43 -28.18 33.43 -4.96
N PHE A 44 -28.09 33.22 -6.28
CA PHE A 44 -27.48 34.20 -7.18
C PHE A 44 -27.97 33.96 -8.62
N CYS A 45 -28.24 35.07 -9.29
CA CYS A 45 -29.09 35.20 -10.47
C CYS A 45 -28.29 35.48 -11.76
N TYR A 46 -28.87 35.06 -12.88
CA TYR A 46 -28.70 35.50 -14.28
C TYR A 46 -27.38 35.26 -15.04
N ASN A 47 -27.46 34.39 -16.06
CA ASN A 47 -27.49 34.88 -17.46
C ASN A 47 -28.22 33.90 -18.39
N THR A 48 -29.22 34.42 -19.09
CA THR A 48 -30.07 33.74 -20.07
C THR A 48 -29.67 34.13 -21.49
N ALA A 49 -29.48 33.13 -22.34
CA ALA A 49 -29.83 33.09 -23.77
C ALA A 49 -29.57 31.65 -24.23
N GLY A 50 -30.48 30.84 -24.73
CA GLY A 50 -31.80 31.08 -25.28
C GLY A 50 -31.92 30.14 -26.48
N GLN A 51 -32.62 29.02 -26.33
CA GLN A 51 -33.30 28.33 -27.44
C GLN A 51 -34.24 27.26 -26.87
N THR A 52 -35.53 27.56 -26.99
CA THR A 52 -36.69 26.69 -26.82
C THR A 52 -36.83 25.78 -28.03
N LEU A 53 -37.19 24.50 -27.82
CA LEU A 53 -38.18 23.76 -28.62
C LEU A 53 -38.66 22.49 -27.87
N THR A 54 -39.94 22.54 -27.47
CA THR A 54 -40.98 21.50 -27.30
C THR A 54 -40.67 20.03 -26.93
N PRO A 55 -41.38 19.43 -25.95
CA PRO A 55 -41.42 17.99 -25.71
C PRO A 55 -42.56 17.30 -26.48
N VAL A 56 -42.28 16.14 -27.06
CA VAL A 56 -43.29 15.24 -27.65
C VAL A 56 -43.65 14.16 -26.63
N MET A 57 -44.92 14.15 -26.23
CA MET A 57 -45.61 13.04 -25.57
C MET A 57 -45.75 11.86 -26.53
N TRP A 58 -45.60 10.63 -26.03
CA TRP A 58 -46.38 9.49 -26.54
C TRP A 58 -46.85 8.60 -25.39
N GLU A 59 -48.10 8.20 -25.54
CA GLU A 59 -48.99 7.54 -24.60
C GLU A 59 -48.72 6.03 -24.45
N LEU A 60 -49.09 5.55 -23.26
CA LEU A 60 -49.46 4.16 -22.94
C LEU A 60 -50.75 3.74 -23.65
N VAL A 61 -50.82 2.53 -24.22
CA VAL A 61 -52.03 1.65 -24.22
C VAL A 61 -51.61 0.16 -24.33
N PRO A 62 -52.31 -0.80 -23.68
CA PRO A 62 -51.91 -2.21 -23.48
C PRO A 62 -52.73 -3.24 -24.29
N THR A 63 -52.28 -4.51 -24.35
CA THR A 63 -53.06 -5.71 -24.72
C THR A 63 -52.37 -6.96 -24.12
N SER A 64 -52.88 -7.65 -23.10
CA SER A 64 -54.05 -8.57 -22.99
C SER A 64 -53.75 -10.04 -23.36
N GLU A 65 -54.13 -10.92 -22.43
CA GLU A 65 -54.06 -12.39 -22.38
C GLU A 65 -54.83 -13.14 -23.49
N THR A 66 -54.42 -14.38 -23.79
CA THR A 66 -55.22 -15.65 -23.80
C THR A 66 -54.33 -16.79 -24.32
N GLU A 67 -54.00 -17.84 -23.57
CA GLU A 67 -54.77 -19.01 -23.09
C GLU A 67 -54.94 -20.16 -24.13
N ASN A 68 -54.32 -21.32 -23.84
CA ASN A 68 -54.73 -22.72 -24.15
C ASN A 68 -53.59 -23.67 -23.68
N ARG A 69 -53.62 -24.48 -22.61
CA ARG A 69 -54.57 -25.40 -21.92
C ARG A 69 -54.55 -26.85 -22.42
N ARG A 70 -54.34 -27.78 -21.46
CA ARG A 70 -54.63 -29.25 -21.37
C ARG A 70 -53.45 -30.20 -21.73
N ARG A 71 -53.15 -31.29 -21.02
CA ARG A 71 -53.72 -32.17 -19.94
C ARG A 71 -52.51 -33.03 -19.42
N GLY A 72 -52.44 -33.71 -18.27
CA GLY A 72 -53.38 -34.03 -17.19
C GLY A 72 -52.70 -34.90 -16.11
N GLU A 73 -53.29 -34.82 -14.91
CA GLU A 73 -53.24 -35.60 -13.66
C GLU A 73 -52.50 -36.96 -13.57
N GLN A 74 -51.77 -37.19 -12.45
CA GLN A 74 -52.19 -38.13 -11.39
C GLN A 74 -51.38 -38.03 -10.07
N ARG A 75 -52.10 -38.11 -8.95
CA ARG A 75 -51.67 -38.06 -7.54
C ARG A 75 -50.79 -39.25 -7.11
N ARG A 76 -49.83 -39.02 -6.19
CA ARG A 76 -49.73 -39.72 -4.88
C ARG A 76 -48.71 -39.06 -3.94
N SER A 77 -48.99 -39.24 -2.66
CA SER A 77 -48.53 -38.56 -1.44
C SER A 77 -47.04 -38.67 -1.11
N GLU A 78 -46.59 -37.59 -0.48
CA GLU A 78 -45.35 -37.37 0.26
C GLU A 78 -45.19 -38.33 1.46
N GLU A 79 -43.96 -38.80 1.67
CA GLU A 79 -43.28 -38.85 2.98
C GLU A 79 -41.77 -38.74 2.69
N SER A 80 -41.12 -37.68 3.18
CA SER A 80 -39.71 -37.36 2.91
C SER A 80 -38.82 -37.57 4.16
N PRO A 81 -37.53 -37.95 3.98
CA PRO A 81 -36.64 -38.42 5.05
C PRO A 81 -35.93 -37.28 5.82
N LEU A 82 -36.67 -36.26 6.26
CA LEU A 82 -36.10 -35.09 6.94
C LEU A 82 -36.25 -35.08 8.48
N SER A 83 -36.86 -36.10 9.09
CA SER A 83 -37.03 -36.15 10.55
C SER A 83 -35.83 -36.69 11.33
N CYS A 84 -34.89 -37.38 10.67
CA CYS A 84 -33.74 -38.02 11.35
C CYS A 84 -32.56 -37.06 11.58
N LEU A 85 -32.42 -36.02 10.74
CA LEU A 85 -31.30 -35.08 10.83
C LEU A 85 -31.48 -34.03 11.94
N SER A 86 -32.73 -33.66 12.26
CA SER A 86 -33.00 -32.66 13.31
C SER A 86 -32.81 -33.23 14.72
N GLN A 87 -33.10 -34.52 14.94
CA GLN A 87 -32.86 -35.18 16.23
C GLN A 87 -31.36 -35.40 16.51
N TYR A 88 -30.56 -35.69 15.47
CA TYR A 88 -29.11 -35.86 15.61
C TYR A 88 -28.40 -34.53 15.96
N LEU A 89 -28.82 -33.42 15.35
CA LEU A 89 -28.26 -32.09 15.63
C LEU A 89 -28.68 -31.54 17.00
N PHE A 90 -29.86 -31.93 17.50
CA PHE A 90 -30.31 -31.53 18.84
C PHE A 90 -29.53 -32.26 19.94
N HIS A 91 -29.18 -33.53 19.73
CA HIS A 91 -28.42 -34.30 20.72
C HIS A 91 -26.96 -33.83 20.85
N ARG A 92 -26.32 -33.46 19.73
CA ARG A 92 -24.92 -33.00 19.72
C ARG A 92 -24.73 -31.65 20.43
N LYS A 93 -25.68 -30.72 20.32
CA LYS A 93 -25.63 -29.43 21.02
C LYS A 93 -25.80 -29.56 22.54
N ARG A 94 -26.56 -30.56 23.00
CA ARG A 94 -26.82 -30.77 24.43
C ARG A 94 -25.61 -31.36 25.16
N THR A 95 -24.84 -32.23 24.50
CA THR A 95 -23.63 -32.82 25.09
C THR A 95 -22.51 -31.80 25.24
N THR A 96 -22.32 -30.91 24.26
CA THR A 96 -21.29 -29.85 24.33
C THR A 96 -21.56 -28.84 25.44
N LEU A 97 -22.83 -28.49 25.69
CA LEU A 97 -23.21 -27.55 26.75
C LEU A 97 -22.97 -28.14 28.15
N ILE A 98 -23.23 -29.43 28.35
CA ILE A 98 -23.01 -30.12 29.64
C ILE A 98 -21.50 -30.24 29.92
N SER A 99 -20.69 -30.57 28.92
CA SER A 99 -19.23 -30.63 29.08
C SER A 99 -18.63 -29.26 29.43
N PHE A 100 -19.14 -28.18 28.85
CA PHE A 100 -18.69 -26.82 29.17
C PHE A 100 -19.03 -26.45 30.62
N LEU A 101 -20.26 -26.75 31.07
CA LEU A 101 -20.70 -26.46 32.43
C LEU A 101 -19.91 -27.26 33.49
N CYS A 102 -19.55 -28.52 33.22
CA CYS A 102 -18.74 -29.32 34.14
C CYS A 102 -17.30 -28.80 34.27
N VAL A 103 -16.68 -28.33 33.18
CA VAL A 103 -15.32 -27.77 33.20
C VAL A 103 -15.30 -26.43 33.94
N SER A 104 -16.29 -25.56 33.69
CA SER A 104 -16.39 -24.27 34.39
C SER A 104 -16.64 -24.43 35.89
N PHE A 105 -17.44 -25.42 36.31
CA PHE A 105 -17.69 -25.67 37.74
C PHE A 105 -16.45 -26.25 38.44
N GLY A 106 -15.67 -27.09 37.77
CA GLY A 106 -14.40 -27.61 38.28
C GLY A 106 -13.35 -26.52 38.51
N LEU A 107 -13.29 -25.52 37.62
CA LEU A 107 -12.34 -24.40 37.74
C LEU A 107 -12.69 -23.45 38.90
N ILE A 108 -13.98 -23.23 39.16
CA ILE A 108 -14.43 -22.36 40.26
C ILE A 108 -14.13 -22.98 41.63
N VAL A 109 -14.19 -24.31 41.75
CA VAL A 109 -13.84 -25.01 43.00
C VAL A 109 -12.33 -24.98 43.27
N LEU A 110 -11.50 -24.96 42.23
CA LEU A 110 -10.04 -24.89 42.34
C LEU A 110 -9.52 -23.50 42.78
N ILE A 111 -10.22 -22.42 42.39
CA ILE A 111 -9.82 -21.04 42.76
C ILE A 111 -10.22 -20.71 44.20
N LEU A 112 -11.24 -21.37 44.76
CA LEU A 112 -11.77 -21.04 46.10
C LEU A 112 -11.05 -21.76 47.26
N PHE A 113 -10.09 -22.66 47.01
CA PHE A 113 -9.48 -23.51 48.05
C PHE A 113 -7.95 -23.56 48.08
N HIS A 114 -7.26 -22.43 47.89
CA HIS A 114 -5.82 -22.32 48.21
C HIS A 114 -5.48 -21.10 49.09
N PRO A 115 -4.96 -21.30 50.31
CA PRO A 115 -4.37 -20.24 51.12
C PRO A 115 -2.83 -20.37 51.16
N ALA A 116 -2.10 -19.28 50.85
CA ALA A 116 -0.73 -18.99 51.30
C ALA A 116 -0.27 -17.64 50.69
N THR A 117 -0.15 -16.55 51.45
CA THR A 117 1.02 -16.09 52.24
C THR A 117 2.29 -15.84 51.42
N ALA A 118 2.68 -14.57 51.28
CA ALA A 118 4.07 -14.11 51.37
C ALA A 118 4.13 -12.57 51.46
N ASP A 119 4.69 -12.11 52.59
CA ASP A 119 5.09 -10.74 52.88
C ASP A 119 6.25 -10.27 52.00
N PHE A 120 6.31 -8.98 51.63
CA PHE A 120 7.59 -8.29 51.40
C PHE A 120 7.51 -6.79 51.74
N PHE A 121 8.61 -6.33 52.34
CA PHE A 121 8.85 -5.08 53.06
C PHE A 121 8.77 -3.79 52.22
N LEU A 122 8.23 -2.72 52.81
CA LEU A 122 8.51 -1.33 52.43
C LEU A 122 9.21 -0.61 53.60
N GLY A 123 10.41 -0.11 53.33
CA GLY A 123 11.18 0.81 54.17
C GLY A 123 11.56 2.08 53.39
N PRO A 124 11.97 3.17 54.07
CA PRO A 124 11.26 4.47 54.00
C PRO A 124 12.00 5.58 53.20
N PRO A 125 11.37 6.77 53.01
CA PRO A 125 11.83 7.81 52.10
C PRO A 125 12.65 8.94 52.78
N GLY A 126 13.37 9.71 51.95
CA GLY A 126 13.81 11.09 52.20
C GLY A 126 15.32 11.35 51.96
N PRO A 127 15.80 12.62 51.93
CA PRO A 127 15.08 13.90 51.96
C PRO A 127 15.57 14.97 50.94
N HIS A 128 14.88 16.11 50.98
CA HIS A 128 15.02 17.35 50.20
C HIS A 128 16.23 18.25 50.53
N GLY A 129 16.67 19.02 49.50
CA GLY A 129 17.06 20.45 49.53
C GLY A 129 18.56 20.78 49.66
N PRO A 130 19.03 22.05 49.42
CA PRO A 130 18.32 23.26 48.96
C PRO A 130 19.06 24.06 47.82
N PRO A 131 18.57 25.26 47.40
CA PRO A 131 18.99 26.01 46.20
C PRO A 131 19.85 27.27 46.49
N GLY A 132 20.46 27.84 45.44
CA GLY A 132 21.15 29.15 45.40
C GLY A 132 22.15 29.17 44.23
N SER A 133 22.41 30.24 43.47
CA SER A 133 22.28 31.67 43.71
C SER A 133 22.42 32.46 42.39
N ASP A 134 21.74 33.60 42.32
CA ASP A 134 21.88 34.68 41.36
C ASP A 134 23.24 35.39 41.45
N HIS A 135 23.79 35.90 40.33
CA HIS A 135 24.37 37.25 40.25
C HIS A 135 24.62 37.71 38.79
N PRO A 136 24.68 39.05 38.52
CA PRO A 136 24.45 39.66 37.21
C PRO A 136 25.67 40.36 36.56
N GLY A 137 25.65 40.49 35.22
CA GLY A 137 26.28 41.56 34.41
C GLY A 137 27.83 41.59 34.33
N PRO A 138 28.46 42.28 33.35
CA PRO A 138 27.98 43.53 32.73
C PRO A 138 28.02 43.61 31.18
N ARG A 139 27.32 44.63 30.68
CA ARG A 139 27.32 45.18 29.31
C ARG A 139 28.63 45.89 28.97
N PHE A 140 29.04 45.82 27.70
CA PHE A 140 29.84 46.86 27.04
C PHE A 140 29.32 47.09 25.61
N ASP A 141 28.78 48.29 25.38
CA ASP A 141 28.57 48.92 24.08
C ASP A 141 29.85 49.67 23.69
N PHE A 142 30.30 49.57 22.44
CA PHE A 142 30.89 50.68 21.68
C PHE A 142 30.77 50.40 20.18
N GLY A 143 30.19 51.35 19.45
CA GLY A 143 29.93 51.27 18.03
C GLY A 143 30.99 51.90 17.12
N MET A 144 30.59 51.96 15.84
CA MET A 144 31.13 52.74 14.71
C MET A 144 32.31 52.15 13.92
N GLY A 145 31.94 51.43 12.84
CA GLY A 145 31.94 52.00 11.49
C GLY A 145 33.27 52.09 10.76
N ARG A 146 33.46 51.24 9.73
CA ARG A 146 34.26 51.52 8.54
C ARG A 146 33.80 50.65 7.36
N HIS A 147 33.37 51.31 6.29
CA HIS A 147 33.06 50.73 4.99
C HIS A 147 34.27 50.00 4.38
N LYS A 148 34.04 48.80 3.83
CA LYS A 148 34.75 48.19 2.68
C LYS A 148 34.00 46.92 2.20
N PRO A 149 34.26 46.43 0.98
CA PRO A 149 33.30 46.18 -0.08
C PRO A 149 32.50 44.87 0.06
N THR A 150 31.28 44.88 -0.47
CA THR A 150 30.34 43.75 -0.56
C THR A 150 30.97 42.53 -1.23
N PRO A 151 31.20 41.42 -0.50
CA PRO A 151 31.29 40.09 -1.09
C PRO A 151 29.87 39.52 -1.24
N LEU A 152 29.61 38.78 -2.31
CA LEU A 152 28.41 37.97 -2.46
C LEU A 152 28.27 37.05 -1.23
N LEU A 153 27.31 37.39 -0.35
CA LEU A 153 26.95 36.58 0.81
C LEU A 153 26.31 35.28 0.32
N LEU A 154 27.10 34.21 0.35
CA LEU A 154 26.59 32.86 0.58
C LEU A 154 25.75 32.89 1.88
N PRO A 155 24.54 32.30 1.91
CA PRO A 155 23.80 32.19 3.15
C PRO A 155 24.63 31.37 4.15
N HIS A 156 24.90 31.98 5.30
CA HIS A 156 25.61 31.38 6.41
C HIS A 156 25.11 29.98 6.76
N LEU A 157 26.03 29.00 6.67
CA LEU A 157 26.07 27.80 7.51
C LEU A 157 25.83 28.23 8.97
N ARG A 158 24.61 28.00 9.48
CA ARG A 158 24.33 28.06 10.90
C ARG A 158 24.74 26.72 11.51
N HIS A 159 25.52 26.77 12.59
CA HIS A 159 25.73 25.62 13.46
C HIS A 159 24.38 25.09 13.99
N PRO A 160 24.16 23.77 14.01
CA PRO A 160 22.93 23.15 14.49
C PRO A 160 22.99 23.03 16.01
N THR A 161 22.79 24.13 16.73
CA THR A 161 22.59 24.10 18.19
C THR A 161 21.40 24.95 18.57
N GLU A 162 20.25 24.66 17.96
CA GLU A 162 18.90 24.96 18.47
C GLU A 162 17.87 24.35 17.49
N GLN A 163 17.93 23.03 17.29
CA GLN A 163 16.81 22.32 16.68
C GLN A 163 15.63 22.37 17.66
N SER A 164 14.57 23.04 17.24
CA SER A 164 13.33 23.20 17.99
C SER A 164 12.83 21.85 18.50
N LYS A 165 12.46 21.81 19.79
CA LYS A 165 11.66 20.77 20.45
C LYS A 165 10.23 20.68 19.88
N ASN A 166 10.09 20.50 18.57
CA ASN A 166 8.83 20.06 18.00
C ASN A 166 8.95 18.55 17.82
N VAL A 167 8.18 17.84 18.64
CA VAL A 167 8.06 16.38 18.70
C VAL A 167 8.22 15.80 17.29
N THR A 168 9.35 15.15 17.05
CA THR A 168 9.67 14.49 15.79
C THR A 168 8.75 13.28 15.67
N GLN A 169 7.60 13.47 15.02
CA GLN A 169 6.66 12.41 14.68
C GLN A 169 7.35 11.41 13.75
N ASN A 170 7.04 10.13 13.91
CA ASN A 170 7.54 9.10 13.00
C ASN A 170 6.89 9.34 11.62
N PRO A 171 7.65 9.58 10.54
CA PRO A 171 7.06 9.90 9.24
C PRO A 171 6.32 8.70 8.62
N LEU A 172 6.62 7.48 9.07
CA LEU A 172 5.94 6.25 8.67
C LEU A 172 4.73 5.93 9.55
N LEU A 173 4.69 6.44 10.78
CA LEU A 173 3.62 6.20 11.75
C LEU A 173 3.27 7.55 12.41
N GLN A 174 2.47 8.38 11.73
CA GLN A 174 2.28 9.79 12.10
C GLN A 174 1.66 9.99 13.49
N ASP A 175 0.94 8.99 13.99
CA ASP A 175 0.36 8.97 15.34
C ASP A 175 1.34 8.48 16.42
N GLU A 176 2.53 8.02 16.04
CA GLU A 176 3.58 7.56 16.94
C GLU A 176 4.74 8.57 17.05
N ILE A 177 5.31 8.65 18.25
CA ILE A 177 6.58 9.35 18.47
C ILE A 177 7.74 8.47 18.00
N ILE A 178 8.82 9.10 17.55
CA ILE A 178 10.05 8.35 17.22
C ILE A 178 10.60 7.69 18.49
N ALA A 179 10.77 6.37 18.43
CA ALA A 179 11.57 5.59 19.38
C ALA A 179 12.96 5.39 18.80
N TYR A 180 14.00 5.57 19.61
CA TYR A 180 15.38 5.34 19.20
C TYR A 180 15.90 4.01 19.74
N GLY A 181 16.60 3.30 18.86
CA GLY A 181 17.24 2.04 19.17
C GLY A 181 18.71 2.21 19.60
N PRO A 182 19.37 1.09 19.92
CA PRO A 182 20.78 0.96 20.27
C PRO A 182 21.70 1.06 19.03
N PHE A 183 21.37 1.95 18.09
CA PHE A 183 22.06 2.06 16.82
C PHE A 183 22.60 3.48 16.68
N THR A 184 23.83 3.63 16.22
CA THR A 184 24.44 4.92 15.93
C THR A 184 24.76 5.02 14.44
N ALA A 185 24.93 6.24 13.94
CA ALA A 185 25.32 6.47 12.56
C ALA A 185 26.46 7.50 12.45
N GLU A 186 27.30 7.29 11.44
CA GLU A 186 28.22 8.27 10.88
C GLU A 186 27.75 8.58 9.46
N ILE A 187 27.19 9.77 9.26
CA ILE A 187 26.65 10.22 7.98
C ILE A 187 27.30 11.58 7.65
N PRO A 188 27.80 11.78 6.41
CA PRO A 188 28.33 13.06 5.99
C PRO A 188 27.23 14.13 5.99
N TYR A 189 27.56 15.35 6.42
CA TYR A 189 26.64 16.48 6.40
C TYR A 189 26.50 17.13 5.02
N VAL A 190 27.51 16.99 4.17
CA VAL A 190 27.56 17.57 2.82
C VAL A 190 28.09 16.53 1.86
N VAL A 191 27.42 16.36 0.73
CA VAL A 191 27.82 15.45 -0.36
C VAL A 191 27.59 16.11 -1.71
N GLU A 192 28.28 15.65 -2.74
CA GLU A 192 28.10 16.17 -4.10
C GLU A 192 27.06 15.34 -4.87
N VAL A 193 26.32 16.01 -5.77
CA VAL A 193 25.37 15.38 -6.69
C VAL A 193 26.07 14.25 -7.47
N SER A 194 25.44 13.09 -7.50
CA SER A 194 25.90 11.89 -8.22
C SER A 194 27.28 11.36 -7.81
N GLN A 195 27.83 11.82 -6.67
CA GLN A 195 29.03 11.25 -6.09
C GLN A 195 28.66 10.21 -5.03
N ARG A 196 29.31 9.03 -5.07
CA ARG A 196 29.14 8.03 -4.02
C ARG A 196 29.73 8.53 -2.70
N PHE A 197 28.95 8.42 -1.63
CA PHE A 197 29.37 8.69 -0.26
C PHE A 197 29.05 7.51 0.65
N LYS A 198 29.73 7.45 1.79
CA LYS A 198 29.61 6.34 2.74
C LYS A 198 28.83 6.77 3.97
N MET A 199 27.93 5.92 4.41
CA MET A 199 27.27 5.98 5.70
C MET A 199 27.68 4.75 6.50
N ARG A 200 27.98 4.90 7.78
CA ARG A 200 28.29 3.77 8.67
C ARG A 200 27.27 3.71 9.79
N PHE A 201 26.76 2.52 10.05
CA PHE A 201 25.79 2.26 11.09
C PHE A 201 26.38 1.22 12.04
N ALA A 202 26.35 1.51 13.33
CA ALA A 202 26.87 0.60 14.34
C ALA A 202 25.78 0.22 15.34
N CYS A 203 25.69 -1.07 15.63
CA CYS A 203 24.88 -1.64 16.68
C CYS A 203 25.68 -1.70 17.98
N THR A 204 25.13 -1.13 19.07
CA THR A 204 25.84 -1.05 20.36
C THR A 204 25.50 -2.19 21.33
N TYR A 205 24.69 -3.17 20.92
CA TYR A 205 24.36 -4.35 21.72
C TYR A 205 25.39 -5.48 21.57
N ALA A 206 25.30 -6.48 22.45
CA ALA A 206 26.09 -7.69 22.37
C ALA A 206 25.71 -8.53 21.14
N LEU A 207 26.72 -8.97 20.39
CA LEU A 207 26.58 -9.74 19.15
C LEU A 207 25.97 -11.13 19.34
N GLU A 208 26.18 -11.72 20.53
CA GLU A 208 25.91 -13.13 20.81
C GLU A 208 24.41 -13.49 20.76
N GLU A 209 23.52 -12.50 20.78
CA GLU A 209 22.07 -12.72 20.80
C GLU A 209 21.39 -12.40 19.45
N GLY A 210 22.12 -12.01 18.40
CA GLY A 210 21.54 -11.70 17.08
C GLY A 210 20.78 -10.37 17.01
N TRP A 211 21.01 -9.45 17.95
CA TRP A 211 20.30 -8.18 18.06
C TRP A 211 20.74 -7.14 17.02
N CYS A 212 21.91 -7.34 16.42
CA CYS A 212 22.42 -6.42 15.42
C CYS A 212 21.81 -6.75 14.04
N PRO A 213 21.20 -5.77 13.37
CA PRO A 213 20.62 -6.00 12.06
C PRO A 213 21.73 -6.28 11.04
N GLN A 214 21.38 -6.96 9.95
CA GLN A 214 22.31 -7.24 8.84
C GLN A 214 22.24 -6.17 7.75
N THR A 215 21.23 -5.30 7.80
CA THR A 215 21.03 -4.18 6.89
C THR A 215 20.19 -3.08 7.54
N TYR A 216 20.11 -1.92 6.89
CA TYR A 216 19.32 -0.77 7.33
C TYR A 216 18.43 -0.27 6.20
N PHE A 217 17.18 0.04 6.55
CA PHE A 217 16.27 0.80 5.69
C PHE A 217 16.60 2.29 5.80
N VAL A 218 17.26 2.84 4.77
CA VAL A 218 17.67 4.25 4.72
C VAL A 218 16.82 5.01 3.71
N TRP A 219 16.04 5.98 4.19
CA TRP A 219 15.16 6.80 3.38
C TRP A 219 15.59 8.26 3.38
N PHE A 220 15.82 8.79 2.18
CA PHE A 220 16.10 10.20 1.91
C PHE A 220 14.80 10.89 1.50
N LYS A 221 14.39 11.89 2.29
CA LYS A 221 13.21 12.71 2.05
C LYS A 221 13.62 14.17 1.83
N GLY A 222 13.32 14.74 0.66
CA GLY A 222 13.74 16.09 0.30
C GLY A 222 13.11 16.58 -1.01
N PRO A 223 13.84 17.32 -1.85
CA PRO A 223 13.37 17.68 -3.20
C PRO A 223 13.00 16.46 -4.04
N THR A 224 13.72 15.35 -3.83
CA THR A 224 13.34 14.03 -4.30
C THR A 224 13.21 13.03 -3.16
N SER A 225 12.48 11.94 -3.38
CA SER A 225 12.38 10.83 -2.42
C SER A 225 13.11 9.61 -2.98
N ALA A 226 13.99 9.02 -2.18
CA ALA A 226 14.76 7.85 -2.56
C ALA A 226 15.06 6.97 -1.35
N VAL A 227 15.11 5.66 -1.55
CA VAL A 227 15.50 4.68 -0.52
C VAL A 227 16.70 3.90 -1.03
N VAL A 228 17.66 3.63 -0.16
CA VAL A 228 18.82 2.81 -0.51
C VAL A 228 18.35 1.38 -0.82
N PRO A 229 18.67 0.82 -1.99
CA PRO A 229 18.38 -0.57 -2.33
C PRO A 229 19.08 -1.56 -1.37
N VAL A 230 18.58 -2.80 -1.25
CA VAL A 230 19.11 -3.82 -0.30
C VAL A 230 20.23 -4.67 -0.92
N GLU A 231 20.69 -4.32 -2.11
CA GLU A 231 21.66 -5.07 -2.88
C GLU A 231 23.07 -4.98 -2.27
N ASP A 232 23.80 -6.10 -2.32
CA ASP A 232 25.18 -6.23 -1.81
C ASP A 232 26.17 -5.23 -2.43
N GLU A 233 25.84 -4.66 -3.60
CA GLU A 233 26.66 -3.62 -4.23
C GLU A 233 26.67 -2.29 -3.46
N TYR A 234 25.65 -2.04 -2.64
CA TYR A 234 25.53 -0.82 -1.82
C TYR A 234 25.86 -1.10 -0.35
N ILE A 235 25.69 -2.32 0.12
CA ILE A 235 25.74 -2.66 1.54
C ILE A 235 26.89 -3.61 1.82
N THR A 236 27.76 -3.23 2.75
CA THR A 236 28.90 -4.03 3.15
C THR A 236 28.94 -4.17 4.67
N MET A 237 28.97 -5.41 5.17
CA MET A 237 29.24 -5.68 6.58
C MET A 237 30.73 -5.45 6.85
N VAL A 238 31.07 -4.42 7.63
CA VAL A 238 32.47 -4.09 7.99
C VAL A 238 32.97 -5.03 9.06
N ASP A 239 32.11 -5.28 10.05
CA ASP A 239 32.26 -6.27 11.11
C ASP A 239 30.86 -6.69 11.56
N SER A 240 30.78 -7.62 12.52
CA SER A 240 29.53 -8.19 12.99
C SER A 240 28.55 -7.19 13.63
N SER A 241 29.01 -5.98 13.99
CA SER A 241 28.20 -4.90 14.58
C SER A 241 28.07 -3.67 13.68
N THR A 242 28.84 -3.60 12.58
CA THR A 242 28.97 -2.38 11.78
C THR A 242 28.65 -2.66 10.31
N ILE A 243 27.71 -1.89 9.78
CA ILE A 243 27.33 -1.91 8.37
C ILE A 243 27.74 -0.60 7.72
N GLN A 244 28.33 -0.70 6.53
CA GLN A 244 28.61 0.45 5.68
C GLN A 244 27.68 0.41 4.48
N ILE A 245 27.08 1.56 4.18
CA ILE A 245 26.24 1.75 3.00
C ILE A 245 26.91 2.80 2.11
N GLU A 246 27.13 2.47 0.85
CA GLU A 246 27.59 3.42 -0.17
C GLU A 246 26.41 3.81 -1.07
N TRP A 247 26.13 5.10 -1.15
CA TRP A 247 24.99 5.60 -1.93
C TRP A 247 25.31 6.92 -2.64
N MET A 248 24.46 7.32 -3.59
CA MET A 248 24.56 8.60 -4.28
C MET A 248 23.18 9.26 -4.43
N ILE A 249 23.11 10.58 -4.29
CA ILE A 249 21.89 11.36 -4.50
C ILE A 249 22.07 12.19 -5.78
N ARG A 250 21.10 12.11 -6.69
CA ARG A 250 21.20 12.72 -8.02
C ARG A 250 20.68 14.15 -8.08
N ASP A 251 19.84 14.57 -7.14
CA ASP A 251 19.26 15.91 -7.13
C ASP A 251 19.84 16.74 -5.98
N PRO A 252 20.16 18.03 -6.22
CA PRO A 252 20.68 18.91 -5.19
C PRO A 252 19.57 19.36 -4.24
N GLY A 253 19.95 19.69 -3.02
CA GLY A 253 19.09 20.28 -2.00
C GLY A 253 19.30 19.67 -0.61
N VAL A 254 18.40 19.99 0.30
CA VAL A 254 18.46 19.55 1.70
C VAL A 254 17.57 18.34 1.88
N TYR A 255 18.12 17.26 2.45
CA TYR A 255 17.39 16.03 2.71
C TYR A 255 17.37 15.70 4.21
N GLU A 256 16.22 15.17 4.65
CA GLU A 256 16.08 14.47 5.91
C GLU A 256 16.34 12.97 5.66
N ILE A 257 17.23 12.38 6.45
CA ILE A 257 17.59 10.97 6.35
C ILE A 257 16.98 10.23 7.53
N TYR A 258 16.03 9.37 7.24
CA TYR A 258 15.41 8.48 8.21
C TYR A 258 16.02 7.08 8.07
N VAL A 259 16.33 6.45 9.20
CA VAL A 259 17.01 5.15 9.20
C VAL A 259 16.42 4.22 10.25
N TRP A 260 16.11 3.00 9.82
CA TRP A 260 15.63 1.90 10.68
C TRP A 260 16.46 0.64 10.43
N PRO A 261 16.66 -0.21 11.45
CA PRO A 261 17.24 -1.53 11.25
C PRO A 261 16.29 -2.40 10.42
N GLU A 262 16.84 -3.17 9.49
CA GLU A 262 16.07 -4.13 8.71
C GLU A 262 16.43 -5.54 9.19
N TYR A 263 15.44 -6.20 9.81
CA TYR A 263 15.53 -7.57 10.29
C TYR A 263 14.69 -8.48 9.40
N GLU A 264 15.27 -9.58 8.96
CA GLU A 264 14.55 -10.66 8.25
C GLU A 264 13.49 -11.29 9.16
N HIS A 265 13.87 -11.59 10.40
CA HIS A 265 13.00 -12.15 11.44
C HIS A 265 12.59 -11.10 12.47
N CYS A 266 11.94 -10.03 12.02
CA CYS A 266 11.55 -8.92 12.89
C CYS A 266 10.55 -9.33 14.00
N GLU A 267 9.86 -10.46 13.82
CA GLU A 267 8.87 -10.99 14.77
C GLU A 267 9.50 -11.40 16.09
N HIS A 268 10.81 -11.71 16.06
CA HIS A 268 11.61 -11.97 17.24
C HIS A 268 11.56 -10.82 18.24
N TYR A 269 11.25 -9.59 17.81
CA TYR A 269 11.23 -8.40 18.66
C TYR A 269 9.83 -7.93 19.05
N ASN A 270 8.77 -8.60 18.58
CA ASN A 270 7.38 -8.16 18.80
C ASN A 270 6.94 -8.23 20.28
N TRP A 271 7.64 -9.00 21.12
CA TRP A 271 7.38 -9.07 22.56
C TRP A 271 7.92 -7.86 23.33
N MET A 272 8.79 -7.06 22.71
CA MET A 272 9.35 -5.86 23.33
C MET A 272 8.33 -4.74 23.34
N LYS A 273 8.35 -3.89 24.40
CA LYS A 273 7.52 -2.68 24.47
C LYS A 273 7.75 -1.76 23.26
N PHE A 274 9.00 -1.67 22.81
CA PHE A 274 9.42 -0.98 21.60
C PHE A 274 10.21 -1.98 20.75
N PRO A 275 9.57 -2.67 19.80
CA PRO A 275 10.24 -3.62 18.92
C PRO A 275 11.42 -2.94 18.20
N LEU A 276 12.59 -3.55 18.22
CA LEU A 276 13.80 -2.97 17.61
C LEU A 276 13.62 -2.66 16.13
N SER A 277 12.84 -3.47 15.41
CA SER A 277 12.48 -3.26 14.00
C SER A 277 11.73 -1.94 13.74
N LYS A 278 11.11 -1.34 14.77
CA LYS A 278 10.41 -0.06 14.69
C LYS A 278 11.24 1.11 15.23
N CYS A 279 12.34 0.83 15.92
CA CYS A 279 13.21 1.84 16.50
C CYS A 279 14.12 2.45 15.43
N MET A 280 14.25 3.77 15.43
CA MET A 280 15.15 4.48 14.54
C MET A 280 16.59 4.45 15.04
N VAL A 281 17.52 4.64 14.12
CA VAL A 281 18.92 4.92 14.46
C VAL A 281 19.01 6.23 15.25
N TYR A 282 19.78 6.23 16.32
CA TYR A 282 19.93 7.38 17.22
C TYR A 282 20.40 8.62 16.46
N GLY A 283 19.66 9.72 16.61
CA GLY A 283 19.94 11.00 15.93
C GLY A 283 19.16 11.23 14.64
N ALA A 284 18.43 10.23 14.13
CA ALA A 284 17.57 10.42 12.97
C ALA A 284 16.31 11.26 13.30
N PRO A 285 15.78 12.10 12.40
CA PRO A 285 16.31 12.33 11.06
C PRO A 285 17.63 13.12 11.07
N PHE A 286 18.59 12.66 10.27
CA PHE A 286 19.80 13.40 9.99
C PHE A 286 19.54 14.41 8.86
N GLN A 287 20.26 15.52 8.84
CA GLN A 287 20.21 16.48 7.73
C GLN A 287 21.47 16.35 6.88
N ILE A 288 21.29 16.31 5.56
CA ILE A 288 22.37 16.29 4.59
C ILE A 288 22.11 17.34 3.50
N ASP A 289 23.15 18.09 3.15
CA ASP A 289 23.14 19.04 2.04
C ASP A 289 23.79 18.39 0.81
N VAL A 290 23.01 18.24 -0.26
CA VAL A 290 23.49 17.73 -1.55
C VAL A 290 23.79 18.92 -2.46
N VAL A 291 25.05 19.12 -2.79
CA VAL A 291 25.53 20.29 -3.55
C VAL A 291 25.98 19.89 -4.95
N GLY A 292 25.75 20.77 -5.92
CA GLY A 292 26.12 20.53 -7.32
C GLY A 292 25.00 20.93 -8.28
N PRO A 293 25.23 20.77 -9.59
CA PRO A 293 24.20 21.04 -10.58
C PRO A 293 23.09 19.98 -10.52
N PRO A 294 21.83 20.35 -10.80
CA PRO A 294 20.76 19.36 -10.96
C PRO A 294 21.03 18.45 -12.17
N PRO A 295 20.45 17.23 -12.18
CA PRO A 295 20.59 16.33 -13.31
C PRO A 295 19.92 16.94 -14.55
N ILE A 296 20.43 16.60 -15.74
CA ILE A 296 19.83 17.03 -17.00
C ILE A 296 18.53 16.25 -17.16
N ASP A 297 17.41 16.97 -17.12
CA ASP A 297 16.07 16.42 -17.20
C ASP A 297 15.44 16.78 -18.55
N SER A 298 14.88 15.79 -19.24
CA SER A 298 14.07 16.07 -20.42
C SER A 298 12.71 16.59 -19.99
N MET A 299 12.27 17.67 -20.64
CA MET A 299 10.95 18.26 -20.42
C MET A 299 9.93 17.84 -21.49
N THR A 300 10.31 16.95 -22.41
CA THR A 300 9.42 16.47 -23.47
C THR A 300 8.39 15.50 -22.89
N PRO A 301 7.13 15.49 -23.40
CA PRO A 301 6.19 14.43 -23.08
C PRO A 301 6.75 13.05 -23.42
N CYS A 302 6.34 12.02 -22.69
CA CYS A 302 6.69 10.64 -23.03
C CYS A 302 5.95 10.21 -24.31
N THR A 303 6.68 9.86 -25.37
CA THR A 303 6.12 9.49 -26.69
C THR A 303 6.45 8.06 -27.12
N GLY A 304 7.17 7.29 -26.32
CA GLY A 304 7.56 5.92 -26.62
C GLY A 304 7.47 5.02 -25.40
N VAL A 305 7.37 3.70 -25.63
CA VAL A 305 7.41 2.68 -24.58
C VAL A 305 8.81 2.74 -23.96
N MET A 306 8.90 3.31 -22.77
CA MET A 306 10.12 3.21 -21.99
C MET A 306 10.26 1.75 -21.57
N LYS A 307 11.32 1.09 -22.02
CA LYS A 307 11.69 -0.20 -21.42
C LYS A 307 11.89 0.02 -19.92
N THR A 308 11.57 -0.97 -19.10
CA THR A 308 11.73 -0.86 -17.65
C THR A 308 13.16 -0.49 -17.25
N GLU A 309 14.16 -0.97 -17.99
CA GLU A 309 15.58 -0.63 -17.79
C GLU A 309 15.92 0.82 -18.15
N GLU A 310 15.13 1.44 -19.04
CA GLU A 310 15.26 2.83 -19.50
C GLU A 310 14.35 3.80 -18.71
N ALA A 311 13.44 3.27 -17.89
CA ALA A 311 12.53 4.02 -17.04
C ALA A 311 13.21 4.53 -15.76
N ASP A 312 14.49 4.93 -15.86
CA ASP A 312 15.20 5.62 -14.79
C ASP A 312 14.47 6.95 -14.50
N GLY A 313 14.09 7.13 -13.24
CA GLY A 313 13.22 8.23 -12.82
C GLY A 313 13.34 8.51 -11.34
N ARG A 314 12.52 9.44 -10.85
CA ARG A 314 12.52 9.84 -9.45
C ARG A 314 11.17 10.33 -8.96
N TRP A 315 10.96 10.19 -7.66
CA TRP A 315 9.88 10.88 -6.96
C TRP A 315 10.29 12.33 -6.73
N ILE A 316 9.63 13.27 -7.39
CA ILE A 316 9.86 14.71 -7.26
C ILE A 316 8.80 15.29 -6.33
N SER A 317 9.24 16.03 -5.32
CA SER A 317 8.32 16.75 -4.45
C SER A 317 7.60 17.85 -5.24
N THR A 318 6.27 17.86 -5.22
CA THR A 318 5.47 18.87 -5.95
C THR A 318 5.73 20.29 -5.48
N LYS A 319 6.13 20.45 -4.20
CA LYS A 319 6.54 21.74 -3.61
C LYS A 319 7.86 22.28 -4.18
N HIS A 320 8.68 21.40 -4.75
CA HIS A 320 10.00 21.73 -5.29
C HIS A 320 10.00 21.86 -6.82
N ILE A 321 8.84 21.69 -7.47
CA ILE A 321 8.69 21.95 -8.91
C ILE A 321 8.81 23.45 -9.13
N ALA A 322 9.74 23.85 -10.00
CA ALA A 322 9.97 25.25 -10.32
C ALA A 322 8.69 25.89 -10.89
N PRO A 323 8.29 27.11 -10.45
CA PRO A 323 7.03 27.73 -10.87
C PRO A 323 6.84 27.84 -12.38
N ARG A 324 7.92 28.01 -13.14
CA ARG A 324 7.90 28.07 -14.61
C ARG A 324 7.38 26.78 -15.27
N TYR A 325 7.44 25.64 -14.59
CA TYR A 325 6.97 24.37 -15.12
C TYR A 325 5.52 24.08 -14.74
N LEU A 326 4.92 24.82 -13.80
CA LEU A 326 3.54 24.57 -13.36
C LEU A 326 2.52 24.81 -14.49
N SER A 327 2.88 25.61 -15.49
CA SER A 327 2.06 25.82 -16.68
C SER A 327 2.26 24.78 -17.76
N GLU A 328 3.22 23.86 -17.64
CA GLU A 328 3.46 22.82 -18.65
C GLU A 328 2.33 21.79 -18.66
N ALA A 329 2.01 21.24 -19.84
CA ALA A 329 0.88 20.33 -20.01
C ALA A 329 0.94 19.11 -19.07
N TRP A 330 2.12 18.51 -18.93
CA TRP A 330 2.35 17.37 -18.04
C TRP A 330 2.22 17.73 -16.55
N ALA A 331 2.62 18.94 -16.16
CA ALA A 331 2.62 19.35 -14.76
C ALA A 331 1.21 19.73 -14.32
N ARG A 332 0.48 20.48 -15.15
CA ARG A 332 -0.85 21.00 -14.83
C ARG A 332 -1.81 19.92 -14.33
N THR A 333 -1.74 18.71 -14.87
CA THR A 333 -2.61 17.60 -14.46
C THR A 333 -2.49 17.22 -12.99
N TYR A 334 -1.33 17.44 -12.36
CA TYR A 334 -1.12 17.16 -10.93
C TYR A 334 -1.61 18.28 -10.00
N PHE A 335 -1.91 19.45 -10.55
CA PHE A 335 -2.36 20.63 -9.81
C PHE A 335 -3.82 20.99 -10.12
N GLN A 336 -4.54 20.12 -10.83
CA GLN A 336 -5.97 20.22 -11.09
C GLN A 336 -6.72 19.59 -9.92
N GLY A 337 -7.09 20.40 -8.93
CA GLY A 337 -7.88 19.92 -7.79
C GLY A 337 -7.75 20.83 -6.56
N PRO A 338 -8.48 20.53 -5.48
CA PRO A 338 -8.26 21.12 -4.16
C PRO A 338 -6.80 20.95 -3.72
N ALA A 339 -6.30 21.92 -2.95
CA ALA A 339 -4.92 21.90 -2.47
C ALA A 339 -4.62 20.67 -1.61
N GLU A 340 -5.66 20.07 -1.01
CA GLU A 340 -5.63 18.85 -0.21
C GLU A 340 -5.39 17.58 -1.04
N GLU A 341 -5.72 17.59 -2.33
CA GLU A 341 -5.62 16.44 -3.24
C GLU A 341 -4.32 16.44 -4.07
N ILE A 342 -3.58 17.55 -4.05
CA ILE A 342 -2.27 17.63 -4.72
C ILE A 342 -1.31 16.62 -4.04
N PRO A 343 -0.73 15.68 -4.78
CA PRO A 343 0.20 14.69 -4.23
C PRO A 343 1.46 15.37 -3.70
N GLU A 344 2.06 14.83 -2.63
CA GLU A 344 3.30 15.40 -2.10
C GLU A 344 4.50 15.14 -3.03
N TYR A 345 4.55 13.95 -3.62
CA TYR A 345 5.52 13.60 -4.65
C TYR A 345 4.83 12.98 -5.86
N ILE A 346 5.40 13.24 -7.02
CA ILE A 346 5.02 12.63 -8.30
C ILE A 346 6.23 11.89 -8.87
N TRP A 347 6.02 10.74 -9.48
CA TRP A 347 7.12 10.03 -10.12
C TRP A 347 7.29 10.51 -11.55
N GLN A 348 8.52 10.84 -11.94
CA GLN A 348 8.84 11.33 -13.28
C GLN A 348 10.13 10.68 -13.79
N PRO A 349 10.15 10.16 -15.03
CA PRO A 349 11.38 9.74 -15.69
C PRO A 349 12.34 10.91 -15.89
N TYR A 350 13.64 10.61 -15.99
CA TYR A 350 14.62 11.61 -16.42
C TYR A 350 14.51 11.93 -17.92
N THR A 351 14.09 10.95 -18.72
CA THR A 351 14.11 10.99 -20.19
C THR A 351 12.87 11.65 -20.81
N CYS A 352 11.77 11.76 -20.06
CA CYS A 352 10.54 12.42 -20.50
C CYS A 352 9.67 12.81 -19.30
N LYS A 353 8.53 13.46 -19.55
CA LYS A 353 7.56 13.86 -18.53
C LYS A 353 6.20 13.24 -18.78
N ARG A 354 5.65 12.67 -17.72
CA ARG A 354 4.38 11.95 -17.66
C ARG A 354 3.31 12.88 -17.12
N SER A 355 2.10 12.78 -17.64
CA SER A 355 0.92 13.46 -17.12
C SER A 355 0.11 12.51 -16.25
N CYS A 356 -0.59 13.04 -15.26
CA CYS A 356 -1.59 12.29 -14.50
C CYS A 356 -2.87 12.14 -15.35
N PRO A 357 -3.26 10.93 -15.78
CA PRO A 357 -4.48 10.73 -16.53
C PRO A 357 -5.69 10.77 -15.59
N VAL A 358 -6.69 11.56 -15.93
CA VAL A 358 -8.02 11.46 -15.30
C VAL A 358 -8.74 10.28 -15.94
N MET A 359 -8.68 9.12 -15.26
CA MET A 359 -9.05 7.80 -15.80
C MET A 359 -10.38 7.78 -16.56
N ALA A 360 -11.45 8.33 -15.97
CA ALA A 360 -12.77 8.38 -16.59
C ALA A 360 -12.77 9.10 -17.96
N THR A 361 -12.12 10.26 -18.03
CA THR A 361 -12.04 11.05 -19.27
C THR A 361 -10.99 10.53 -20.24
N ALA A 362 -9.93 9.88 -19.75
CA ALA A 362 -8.87 9.32 -20.59
C ALA A 362 -9.42 8.22 -21.52
N LEU A 363 -10.42 7.45 -21.08
CA LEU A 363 -11.05 6.43 -21.92
C LEU A 363 -11.80 6.98 -23.13
N ASP A 364 -12.13 8.27 -23.18
CA ASP A 364 -12.75 8.90 -24.35
C ASP A 364 -11.71 9.41 -25.38
N ASP A 365 -10.43 9.43 -25.02
CA ASP A 365 -9.36 9.82 -25.93
C ASP A 365 -9.11 8.70 -26.98
N PRO A 366 -8.96 9.03 -28.28
CA PRO A 366 -8.67 8.07 -29.33
C PRO A 366 -7.49 7.13 -29.03
N GLU A 367 -6.48 7.59 -28.31
CA GLU A 367 -5.33 6.80 -27.90
C GLU A 367 -5.72 5.64 -26.97
N TYR A 368 -6.88 5.68 -26.30
CA TYR A 368 -7.39 4.62 -25.44
C TYR A 368 -8.60 3.85 -26.03
N SER A 369 -8.94 4.12 -27.29
CA SER A 369 -10.09 3.50 -27.99
C SER A 369 -10.00 1.98 -28.13
N HIS A 370 -8.79 1.43 -28.03
CA HIS A 370 -8.48 0.00 -28.13
C HIS A 370 -8.72 -0.78 -26.82
N ILE A 371 -9.05 -0.11 -25.71
CA ILE A 371 -9.35 -0.73 -24.41
C ILE A 371 -10.82 -1.16 -24.36
N ASN A 372 -11.14 -2.45 -24.47
CA ASN A 372 -12.52 -2.95 -24.40
C ASN A 372 -12.83 -3.63 -23.07
N HIS A 373 -11.93 -4.50 -22.64
CA HIS A 373 -12.03 -5.21 -21.38
C HIS A 373 -10.64 -5.30 -20.75
N VAL A 374 -10.51 -4.77 -19.54
CA VAL A 374 -9.30 -4.83 -18.71
C VAL A 374 -9.46 -5.89 -17.63
N LEU A 375 -8.55 -6.84 -17.59
CA LEU A 375 -8.53 -7.92 -16.59
C LEU A 375 -7.33 -7.75 -15.66
N TYR A 376 -7.59 -7.59 -14.37
CA TYR A 376 -6.57 -7.63 -13.33
C TYR A 376 -6.48 -9.05 -12.76
N ILE A 377 -5.28 -9.58 -12.63
CA ILE A 377 -5.02 -10.92 -12.10
C ILE A 377 -3.97 -10.78 -10.99
N GLY A 378 -4.32 -11.15 -9.76
CA GLY A 378 -3.31 -11.10 -8.72
C GLY A 378 -3.78 -11.22 -7.29
N ASP A 379 -2.88 -10.99 -6.36
CA ASP A 379 -3.16 -11.01 -4.93
C ASP A 379 -3.82 -9.70 -4.42
N SER A 380 -3.83 -9.51 -3.10
CA SER A 380 -4.41 -8.33 -2.46
C SER A 380 -3.72 -7.02 -2.85
N THR A 381 -2.45 -7.03 -3.25
CA THR A 381 -1.73 -5.83 -3.76
C THR A 381 -2.18 -5.42 -5.17
N THR A 382 -2.89 -6.30 -5.87
CA THR A 382 -3.59 -6.01 -7.14
C THR A 382 -5.04 -5.64 -6.89
N ARG A 383 -5.70 -6.30 -5.93
CA ARG A 383 -7.07 -5.95 -5.52
C ARG A 383 -7.16 -4.52 -5.00
N SER A 384 -6.20 -4.09 -4.17
CA SER A 384 -6.26 -2.78 -3.52
C SER A 384 -6.29 -1.61 -4.50
N PRO A 385 -5.42 -1.51 -5.54
CA PRO A 385 -5.60 -0.49 -6.58
C PRO A 385 -6.87 -0.67 -7.40
N TYR A 386 -7.27 -1.91 -7.73
CA TYR A 386 -8.53 -2.15 -8.46
C TYR A 386 -9.75 -1.58 -7.71
N CYS A 387 -9.86 -1.86 -6.41
CA CYS A 387 -11.00 -1.43 -5.60
C CYS A 387 -10.85 -0.06 -4.95
N GLY A 388 -9.63 0.41 -4.72
CA GLY A 388 -9.36 1.68 -4.05
C GLY A 388 -9.02 2.84 -4.99
N LEU A 389 -8.61 2.57 -6.23
CA LEU A 389 -8.31 3.60 -7.23
C LEU A 389 -9.19 3.46 -8.48
N ILE A 390 -9.16 2.30 -9.16
CA ILE A 390 -9.82 2.14 -10.47
C ILE A 390 -11.34 2.23 -10.35
N TYR A 391 -11.96 1.39 -9.52
CA TYR A 391 -13.41 1.37 -9.39
C TYR A 391 -13.99 2.73 -8.97
N PRO A 392 -13.47 3.40 -7.91
CA PRO A 392 -13.95 4.73 -7.54
C PRO A 392 -13.71 5.79 -8.62
N ALA A 393 -12.57 5.75 -9.33
CA ALA A 393 -12.27 6.72 -10.39
C ALA A 393 -13.26 6.61 -11.58
N LEU A 394 -13.85 5.44 -11.79
CA LEU A 394 -14.85 5.19 -12.84
C LEU A 394 -16.30 5.30 -12.34
N HIS A 395 -16.53 5.52 -11.04
CA HIS A 395 -17.87 5.63 -10.46
C HIS A 395 -17.99 6.85 -9.54
N ASP A 396 -17.44 7.99 -9.94
CA ASP A 396 -17.58 9.27 -9.21
C ASP A 396 -17.22 9.19 -7.71
N GLY A 397 -16.20 8.40 -7.37
CA GLY A 397 -15.72 8.20 -6.01
C GLY A 397 -16.54 7.21 -5.17
N VAL A 398 -17.51 6.52 -5.77
CA VAL A 398 -18.29 5.47 -5.12
C VAL A 398 -17.42 4.26 -4.81
N THR A 399 -17.51 3.77 -3.57
CA THR A 399 -16.74 2.61 -3.08
C THR A 399 -17.61 1.41 -2.70
N ASP A 400 -18.94 1.56 -2.78
CA ASP A 400 -19.89 0.46 -2.60
C ASP A 400 -20.11 -0.32 -3.91
N GLY A 401 -20.84 -1.44 -3.89
CA GLY A 401 -21.02 -2.32 -5.05
C GLY A 401 -20.01 -3.48 -5.09
N VAL A 402 -19.32 -3.66 -6.23
CA VAL A 402 -18.47 -4.86 -6.44
C VAL A 402 -17.19 -4.86 -5.62
N CYS A 403 -16.82 -3.70 -5.08
CA CYS A 403 -15.70 -3.50 -4.17
C CYS A 403 -16.13 -3.29 -2.71
N GLU A 404 -17.42 -3.44 -2.41
CA GLU A 404 -17.97 -3.27 -1.06
C GLU A 404 -17.39 -4.32 -0.09
N PHE A 405 -16.90 -3.82 1.05
CA PHE A 405 -16.56 -4.66 2.20
C PHE A 405 -17.83 -4.98 3.00
N ARG A 406 -18.33 -6.23 2.95
CA ARG A 406 -19.58 -6.65 3.59
C ARG A 406 -19.45 -7.11 5.05
N GLY A 407 -18.44 -6.62 5.76
CA GLY A 407 -18.27 -6.88 7.19
C GLY A 407 -17.67 -8.25 7.53
N ASP A 408 -17.47 -9.15 6.56
CA ASP A 408 -16.72 -10.37 6.72
C ASP A 408 -15.37 -10.26 5.99
N ALA A 409 -14.28 -10.09 6.75
CA ALA A 409 -12.94 -10.09 6.14
C ALA A 409 -12.72 -11.37 5.31
N TRP A 410 -13.27 -12.49 5.78
CA TRP A 410 -13.24 -13.76 5.09
C TRP A 410 -14.06 -13.77 3.79
N GLY A 411 -15.29 -13.27 3.78
CA GLY A 411 -16.10 -13.20 2.54
C GLY A 411 -15.49 -12.25 1.53
N TYR A 412 -15.00 -11.10 1.98
CA TYR A 412 -14.34 -10.12 1.12
C TYR A 412 -13.03 -10.62 0.49
N GLN A 413 -12.24 -11.40 1.24
CA GLN A 413 -11.03 -12.04 0.72
C GLN A 413 -11.40 -13.23 -0.19
N SER A 414 -12.43 -14.00 0.18
CA SER A 414 -12.84 -15.21 -0.54
C SER A 414 -13.71 -14.95 -1.76
N TRP A 415 -14.12 -13.70 -2.02
CA TRP A 415 -14.74 -13.30 -3.29
C TRP A 415 -13.66 -13.27 -4.38
N PRO A 416 -13.52 -14.33 -5.17
CA PRO A 416 -12.36 -14.53 -6.03
C PRO A 416 -12.34 -13.60 -7.23
N PHE A 417 -13.44 -12.87 -7.42
CA PHE A 417 -13.81 -12.32 -8.70
C PHE A 417 -14.68 -11.09 -8.52
N ARG A 418 -14.36 -10.03 -9.27
CA ARG A 418 -15.10 -8.77 -9.31
C ARG A 418 -15.21 -8.32 -10.75
N VAL A 419 -16.38 -7.86 -11.18
CA VAL A 419 -16.60 -7.35 -12.54
C VAL A 419 -17.53 -6.17 -12.48
N PHE A 420 -17.25 -5.15 -13.26
CA PHE A 420 -18.19 -4.09 -13.56
C PHE A 420 -18.05 -3.65 -15.01
N ASP A 421 -19.14 -3.07 -15.52
CA ASP A 421 -19.17 -2.40 -16.81
C ASP A 421 -19.19 -0.90 -16.56
N TYR A 422 -18.44 -0.15 -17.36
CA TYR A 422 -18.35 1.31 -17.30
C TYR A 422 -18.70 1.89 -18.67
N LEU A 423 -19.67 2.81 -18.68
CA LEU A 423 -20.06 3.55 -19.88
C LEU A 423 -19.38 4.91 -19.85
N THR A 424 -18.48 5.15 -20.81
CA THR A 424 -17.77 6.44 -20.92
C THR A 424 -18.71 7.56 -21.36
N ALA A 425 -18.26 8.83 -21.28
CA ALA A 425 -19.08 9.96 -21.71
C ALA A 425 -19.33 9.96 -23.23
N ALA A 426 -18.46 9.33 -24.03
CA ALA A 426 -18.68 9.07 -25.45
C ALA A 426 -19.60 7.85 -25.73
N ASN A 427 -20.28 7.30 -24.73
CA ASN A 427 -21.13 6.10 -24.80
C ASN A 427 -20.38 4.84 -25.24
N ARG A 428 -19.09 4.72 -24.89
CA ARG A 428 -18.32 3.50 -25.12
C ARG A 428 -18.42 2.61 -23.88
N GLU A 429 -18.85 1.37 -24.05
CA GLU A 429 -18.88 0.41 -22.94
C GLU A 429 -17.50 -0.24 -22.79
N THR A 430 -16.99 -0.26 -21.56
CA THR A 430 -15.74 -0.93 -21.20
C THR A 430 -15.99 -1.85 -20.01
N ARG A 431 -15.43 -3.06 -20.04
CA ARG A 431 -15.54 -4.02 -18.95
C ARG A 431 -14.26 -4.07 -18.12
N TRP A 432 -14.42 -4.20 -16.81
CA TRP A 432 -13.31 -4.29 -15.87
C TRP A 432 -13.53 -5.50 -14.98
N SER A 433 -12.53 -6.37 -14.93
CA SER A 433 -12.57 -7.61 -14.17
C SER A 433 -11.35 -7.74 -13.27
N TYR A 434 -11.50 -8.44 -12.17
CA TYR A 434 -10.43 -8.81 -11.26
C TYR A 434 -10.55 -10.27 -10.86
N ILE A 435 -9.44 -11.02 -10.88
CA ILE A 435 -9.32 -12.38 -10.35
C ILE A 435 -8.31 -12.38 -9.19
N TYR A 436 -8.71 -12.90 -8.04
CA TYR A 436 -7.84 -13.10 -6.90
C TYR A 436 -6.97 -14.35 -7.05
N MET A 437 -5.66 -14.19 -6.85
CA MET A 437 -4.66 -15.26 -6.83
C MET A 437 -3.76 -15.07 -5.61
N GLY A 438 -4.04 -15.79 -4.51
CA GLY A 438 -3.31 -15.62 -3.24
C GLY A 438 -3.23 -16.86 -2.35
N GLY A 439 -3.46 -18.05 -2.91
CA GLY A 439 -3.09 -19.36 -2.35
C GLY A 439 -3.88 -19.89 -1.13
N LYS A 440 -4.30 -19.06 -0.17
CA LYS A 440 -4.96 -19.54 1.06
C LYS A 440 -6.45 -19.85 0.89
N GLU A 441 -7.14 -19.14 0.01
CA GLU A 441 -8.62 -19.20 -0.08
C GLU A 441 -9.11 -19.69 -1.44
N ILE A 442 -8.34 -19.41 -2.49
CA ILE A 442 -8.58 -19.87 -3.86
C ILE A 442 -7.27 -20.52 -4.32
N SER A 443 -7.36 -21.79 -4.71
CA SER A 443 -6.21 -22.45 -5.33
C SER A 443 -5.89 -21.79 -6.67
N TYR A 444 -4.63 -21.82 -7.07
CA TYR A 444 -4.20 -21.36 -8.38
C TYR A 444 -5.03 -22.03 -9.49
N ASP A 445 -5.31 -23.33 -9.37
CA ASP A 445 -6.18 -24.08 -10.31
C ASP A 445 -7.58 -23.48 -10.46
N GLU A 446 -8.22 -23.06 -9.37
CA GLU A 446 -9.55 -22.45 -9.43
C GLU A 446 -9.49 -21.07 -10.10
N ALA A 447 -8.42 -20.29 -9.84
CA ALA A 447 -8.21 -19.03 -10.55
C ALA A 447 -8.00 -19.26 -12.05
N TYR A 448 -7.16 -20.23 -12.45
CA TYR A 448 -6.94 -20.63 -13.84
C TYR A 448 -8.24 -21.10 -14.50
N ARG A 449 -9.04 -21.92 -13.82
CA ARG A 449 -10.35 -22.34 -14.32
C ARG A 449 -11.26 -21.14 -14.57
N ARG A 450 -11.25 -20.13 -13.71
CA ARG A 450 -12.07 -18.91 -13.87
C ARG A 450 -11.62 -18.04 -15.02
N MET A 451 -10.33 -17.99 -15.35
CA MET A 451 -9.82 -17.27 -16.53
C MET A 451 -10.60 -17.66 -17.79
N SER A 452 -10.89 -18.94 -17.98
CA SER A 452 -11.66 -19.45 -19.12
C SER A 452 -13.12 -18.95 -19.22
N THR A 453 -13.67 -18.37 -18.15
CA THR A 453 -15.09 -17.96 -18.07
C THR A 453 -15.32 -16.45 -18.16
N ILE A 454 -14.26 -15.65 -18.18
CA ILE A 454 -14.34 -14.20 -18.02
C ILE A 454 -14.55 -13.47 -19.35
N ALA A 455 -14.00 -14.00 -20.43
CA ALA A 455 -14.21 -13.44 -21.74
C ALA A 455 -15.60 -13.79 -22.25
N SER A 456 -16.39 -12.78 -22.61
CA SER A 456 -17.59 -12.94 -23.43
C SER A 456 -17.30 -12.44 -24.84
N GLU A 457 -17.99 -12.98 -25.85
CA GLU A 457 -17.85 -12.52 -27.25
C GLU A 457 -18.09 -11.01 -27.40
N SER A 458 -18.95 -10.41 -26.59
CA SER A 458 -19.22 -8.96 -26.60
C SER A 458 -18.13 -8.10 -25.97
N HIS A 459 -17.25 -8.68 -25.14
CA HIS A 459 -16.22 -7.97 -24.39
C HIS A 459 -14.95 -8.84 -24.30
N PRO A 460 -14.25 -9.07 -25.42
CA PRO A 460 -13.01 -9.82 -25.41
C PRO A 460 -11.97 -9.08 -24.56
N VAL A 461 -11.24 -9.83 -23.73
CA VAL A 461 -10.15 -9.28 -22.90
C VAL A 461 -9.11 -8.66 -23.82
N SER A 462 -8.91 -7.36 -23.69
CA SER A 462 -8.00 -6.56 -24.51
C SER A 462 -6.71 -6.21 -23.78
N HIS A 463 -6.78 -6.06 -22.47
CA HIS A 463 -5.68 -5.64 -21.61
C HIS A 463 -5.67 -6.49 -20.35
N ILE A 464 -4.48 -6.84 -19.88
CA ILE A 464 -4.31 -7.64 -18.67
C ILE A 464 -3.23 -6.99 -17.79
N VAL A 465 -3.50 -6.83 -16.50
CA VAL A 465 -2.50 -6.42 -15.51
C VAL A 465 -2.30 -7.55 -14.52
N VAL A 466 -1.07 -8.03 -14.37
CA VAL A 466 -0.76 -9.26 -13.61
C VAL A 466 0.24 -9.02 -12.49
N ASN A 467 -0.01 -9.56 -11.28
CA ASN A 467 0.94 -9.62 -10.16
C ASN A 467 0.55 -10.70 -9.13
N ILE A 468 1.46 -11.63 -8.81
CA ILE A 468 1.20 -12.74 -7.85
C ILE A 468 2.25 -12.84 -6.73
N GLY A 469 3.04 -11.81 -6.50
CA GLY A 469 4.27 -11.98 -5.71
C GLY A 469 4.11 -11.99 -4.20
N LEU A 470 3.16 -11.25 -3.63
CA LEU A 470 3.13 -10.98 -2.18
C LEU A 470 3.13 -12.29 -1.39
N TRP A 471 2.18 -13.18 -1.67
CA TRP A 471 2.03 -14.42 -0.93
C TRP A 471 3.03 -15.50 -1.33
N LEU A 472 3.54 -15.46 -2.57
CA LEU A 472 4.52 -16.44 -3.04
C LEU A 472 5.86 -16.30 -2.30
N GLN A 473 6.19 -15.13 -1.74
CA GLN A 473 7.40 -14.97 -0.91
C GLN A 473 7.44 -15.95 0.28
N GLN A 474 6.27 -16.35 0.79
CA GLN A 474 6.20 -17.23 1.96
C GLN A 474 6.53 -18.70 1.61
N THR A 475 6.22 -19.10 0.38
CA THR A 475 6.16 -20.50 -0.02
C THR A 475 7.15 -20.86 -1.12
N HIS A 476 7.68 -19.88 -1.86
CA HIS A 476 8.51 -20.10 -3.03
C HIS A 476 9.90 -19.51 -2.83
N ASN A 477 10.92 -20.27 -3.20
CA ASN A 477 12.24 -19.72 -3.49
C ASN A 477 12.26 -19.04 -4.87
N GLU A 478 13.42 -18.49 -5.25
CA GLU A 478 13.61 -17.79 -6.53
C GLU A 478 13.23 -18.64 -7.75
N THR A 479 13.66 -19.91 -7.81
CA THR A 479 13.33 -20.83 -8.92
C THR A 479 11.86 -21.15 -8.97
N GLU A 480 11.26 -21.53 -7.83
CA GLU A 480 9.83 -21.87 -7.74
C GLU A 480 8.97 -20.65 -8.11
N TYR A 481 9.36 -19.45 -7.70
CA TYR A 481 8.67 -18.22 -8.09
C TYR A 481 8.75 -17.99 -9.59
N ALA A 482 9.93 -18.17 -10.21
CA ALA A 482 10.09 -18.04 -11.66
C ALA A 482 9.20 -19.04 -12.42
N GLU A 483 9.11 -20.29 -11.96
CA GLU A 483 8.24 -21.31 -12.54
C GLU A 483 6.75 -20.93 -12.47
N GLU A 484 6.29 -20.41 -11.32
CA GLU A 484 4.90 -19.95 -11.18
C GLU A 484 4.60 -18.74 -12.09
N VAL A 485 5.55 -17.80 -12.24
CA VAL A 485 5.41 -16.68 -13.19
C VAL A 485 5.31 -17.21 -14.63
N ARG A 486 6.16 -18.16 -15.03
CA ARG A 486 6.10 -18.78 -16.36
C ARG A 486 4.78 -19.49 -16.60
N GLN A 487 4.30 -20.26 -15.64
CA GLN A 487 3.03 -20.97 -15.74
C GLN A 487 1.86 -20.01 -15.91
N LEU A 488 1.83 -18.93 -15.12
CA LEU A 488 0.79 -17.91 -15.20
C LEU A 488 0.82 -17.20 -16.56
N LEU A 489 1.99 -16.71 -17.00
CA LEU A 489 2.12 -16.03 -18.29
C LEU A 489 1.81 -16.94 -19.47
N GLY A 490 2.22 -18.21 -19.41
CA GLY A 490 1.84 -19.24 -20.38
C GLY A 490 0.33 -19.40 -20.46
N THR A 491 -0.34 -19.50 -19.31
CA THR A 491 -1.80 -19.63 -19.26
C THR A 491 -2.50 -18.39 -19.80
N VAL A 492 -2.02 -17.19 -19.47
CA VAL A 492 -2.55 -15.92 -19.99
C VAL A 492 -2.40 -15.84 -21.51
N ARG A 493 -1.21 -16.15 -22.05
CA ARG A 493 -0.94 -16.17 -23.48
C ARG A 493 -1.84 -17.16 -24.22
N ASP A 494 -2.04 -18.34 -23.66
CA ASP A 494 -2.84 -19.38 -24.30
C ASP A 494 -4.34 -19.03 -24.32
N HIS A 495 -4.85 -18.34 -23.29
CA HIS A 495 -6.25 -17.89 -23.21
C HIS A 495 -6.52 -16.59 -23.99
N TRP A 496 -5.57 -15.66 -23.98
CA TRP A 496 -5.73 -14.32 -24.56
C TRP A 496 -4.49 -13.90 -25.35
N PRO A 497 -4.18 -14.58 -26.47
CA PRO A 497 -2.96 -14.36 -27.24
C PRO A 497 -2.85 -12.94 -27.81
N GLU A 498 -3.98 -12.26 -28.03
CA GLU A 498 -4.06 -10.91 -28.60
C GLU A 498 -4.13 -9.79 -27.55
N ALA A 499 -4.25 -10.13 -26.27
CA ALA A 499 -4.33 -9.13 -25.22
C ALA A 499 -2.96 -8.47 -25.00
N TYR A 500 -2.98 -7.16 -24.69
CA TYR A 500 -1.77 -6.47 -24.23
C TYR A 500 -1.61 -6.68 -22.74
N VAL A 501 -0.50 -7.28 -22.33
CA VAL A 501 -0.24 -7.67 -20.94
C VAL A 501 0.74 -6.71 -20.31
N ILE A 502 0.46 -6.31 -19.07
CA ILE A 502 1.38 -5.55 -18.23
C ILE A 502 1.67 -6.38 -16.99
N TRP A 503 2.94 -6.76 -16.84
CA TRP A 503 3.45 -7.34 -15.62
C TRP A 503 3.74 -6.25 -14.59
N LYS A 504 2.94 -6.18 -13.53
CA LYS A 504 3.20 -5.31 -12.39
C LYS A 504 4.09 -6.09 -11.42
N THR A 505 5.35 -5.68 -11.24
CA THR A 505 6.24 -6.33 -10.26
C THR A 505 5.68 -6.27 -8.85
N THR A 506 6.14 -7.17 -7.99
CA THR A 506 5.72 -7.21 -6.58
C THR A 506 6.07 -5.91 -5.87
N THR A 507 5.07 -5.26 -5.29
CA THR A 507 5.29 -4.01 -4.55
C THR A 507 6.23 -4.23 -3.36
N SER A 508 6.97 -3.19 -2.97
CA SER A 508 7.89 -3.25 -1.84
C SER A 508 7.16 -3.42 -0.51
N ILE A 509 7.92 -3.76 0.53
CA ILE A 509 7.47 -3.93 1.91
C ILE A 509 8.25 -2.99 2.83
N VAL A 510 7.55 -2.39 3.81
CA VAL A 510 8.11 -1.41 4.75
C VAL A 510 8.06 -1.95 6.19
N HIS A 511 9.00 -2.84 6.55
CA HIS A 511 9.09 -3.48 7.87
C HIS A 511 8.92 -2.54 9.08
N PRO A 512 9.48 -1.31 9.09
CA PRO A 512 9.33 -0.41 10.23
C PRO A 512 7.88 -0.03 10.57
N ILE A 513 6.95 -0.12 9.61
CA ILE A 513 5.51 0.10 9.86
C ILE A 513 4.91 -1.14 10.51
N LYS A 514 5.14 -2.30 9.90
CA LYS A 514 4.60 -3.58 10.35
C LYS A 514 5.56 -4.72 10.01
N CYS A 515 5.92 -5.46 11.04
CA CYS A 515 6.57 -6.75 10.88
C CYS A 515 5.53 -7.77 10.42
N ASN A 516 5.60 -8.14 9.13
CA ASN A 516 4.74 -9.17 8.55
C ASN A 516 5.38 -10.55 8.74
N ASP A 517 4.59 -11.64 8.69
CA ASP A 517 5.06 -13.03 8.86
C ASP A 517 6.39 -13.27 8.13
N GLY A 518 7.36 -13.93 8.79
CA GLY A 518 8.83 -13.83 8.59
C GLY A 518 9.47 -14.13 7.24
N LYS A 519 8.72 -14.16 6.14
CA LYS A 519 9.21 -14.17 4.75
C LYS A 519 8.68 -13.03 3.89
N LEU A 520 7.69 -12.27 4.37
CA LEU A 520 7.18 -11.07 3.71
C LEU A 520 8.14 -9.91 3.97
N VAL A 521 9.31 -9.98 3.33
CA VAL A 521 10.44 -9.09 3.59
C VAL A 521 10.84 -8.34 2.33
N ARG A 522 11.32 -7.10 2.52
CA ARG A 522 11.75 -6.24 1.42
C ARG A 522 12.81 -6.89 0.51
N PRO A 523 13.85 -7.59 1.02
CA PRO A 523 14.78 -8.35 0.17
C PRO A 523 14.09 -9.34 -0.77
N ASN A 524 13.07 -10.07 -0.30
CA ASN A 524 12.36 -11.05 -1.12
C ASN A 524 11.56 -10.38 -2.24
N THR A 525 10.94 -9.22 -1.99
CA THR A 525 10.26 -8.46 -3.05
C THR A 525 11.23 -7.99 -4.15
N ARG A 526 12.49 -7.70 -3.79
CA ARG A 526 13.54 -7.30 -4.74
C ARG A 526 14.02 -8.47 -5.59
N VAL A 527 14.22 -9.64 -4.98
CA VAL A 527 14.51 -10.88 -5.73
C VAL A 527 13.37 -11.19 -6.70
N GLN A 528 12.11 -11.16 -6.24
CA GLN A 528 10.95 -11.38 -7.09
C GLN A 528 10.85 -10.35 -8.23
N ARG A 529 11.14 -9.08 -7.97
CA ARG A 529 11.20 -8.04 -9.01
C ARG A 529 12.18 -8.44 -10.13
N ARG A 530 13.43 -8.78 -9.79
CA ARG A 530 14.44 -9.20 -10.77
C ARG A 530 13.99 -10.43 -11.55
N VAL A 531 13.64 -11.51 -10.84
CA VAL A 531 13.26 -12.79 -11.44
C VAL A 531 12.08 -12.65 -12.38
N SER A 532 11.05 -11.90 -11.97
CA SER A 532 9.87 -11.73 -12.80
C SER A 532 10.12 -10.82 -14.00
N MET A 533 11.03 -9.85 -13.91
CA MET A 533 11.48 -9.08 -15.07
C MET A 533 12.16 -9.99 -16.08
N ASP A 534 13.12 -10.83 -15.66
CA ASP A 534 13.81 -11.77 -16.54
C ASP A 534 12.83 -12.70 -17.28
N VAL A 535 11.81 -13.21 -16.58
CA VAL A 535 10.76 -14.05 -17.18
C VAL A 535 9.87 -13.26 -18.15
N VAL A 536 9.56 -11.99 -17.86
CA VAL A 536 8.79 -11.14 -18.79
C VAL A 536 9.57 -10.91 -20.08
N GLU A 537 10.90 -10.71 -19.99
CA GLU A 537 11.76 -10.58 -21.16
C GLU A 537 11.79 -11.86 -22.00
N GLU A 538 11.90 -13.04 -21.36
CA GLU A 538 11.77 -14.35 -22.01
C GLU A 538 10.46 -14.43 -22.82
N PHE A 539 9.33 -14.09 -22.21
CA PHE A 539 8.02 -14.13 -22.88
C PHE A 539 7.88 -13.11 -24.02
N ARG A 540 8.42 -11.91 -23.85
CA ARG A 540 8.39 -10.85 -24.87
C ARG A 540 9.26 -11.21 -26.06
N ASP A 541 10.53 -11.54 -25.81
CA ASP A 541 11.58 -11.57 -26.81
C ASP A 541 11.68 -12.96 -27.48
N GLU A 542 11.46 -14.05 -26.73
CA GLU A 542 11.55 -15.41 -27.26
C GLU A 542 10.20 -15.98 -27.71
N LEU A 543 9.12 -15.63 -27.00
CA LEU A 543 7.78 -16.17 -27.26
C LEU A 543 6.85 -15.19 -27.99
N GLY A 544 7.32 -13.96 -28.27
CA GLY A 544 6.59 -12.95 -29.03
C GLY A 544 5.31 -12.47 -28.34
N MET A 545 5.20 -12.63 -27.03
CA MET A 545 4.05 -12.17 -26.27
C MET A 545 4.02 -10.64 -26.24
N ARG A 546 2.83 -10.05 -26.42
CA ARG A 546 2.62 -8.59 -26.28
C ARG A 546 2.56 -8.24 -24.80
N ILE A 547 3.74 -8.14 -24.18
CA ILE A 547 3.90 -7.90 -22.75
C ILE A 547 4.93 -6.81 -22.47
N ASP A 548 4.60 -5.93 -21.53
CA ASP A 548 5.52 -4.97 -20.92
C ASP A 548 5.49 -5.13 -19.39
N ALA A 549 6.43 -4.48 -18.70
CA ALA A 549 6.49 -4.50 -17.25
C ALA A 549 6.49 -3.11 -16.64
N VAL A 550 5.87 -3.00 -15.46
CA VAL A 550 5.91 -1.83 -14.60
C VAL A 550 6.66 -2.18 -13.32
N ASP A 551 7.70 -1.42 -13.02
CA ASP A 551 8.51 -1.60 -11.80
C ASP A 551 7.83 -1.00 -10.57
N ALA A 552 6.67 -1.55 -10.22
CA ALA A 552 5.92 -1.22 -9.02
C ALA A 552 6.74 -1.41 -7.74
N ASN A 553 7.70 -2.35 -7.72
CA ASN A 553 8.61 -2.51 -6.58
C ASN A 553 9.39 -1.22 -6.32
N THR A 554 10.13 -0.71 -7.32
CA THR A 554 10.95 0.51 -7.16
C THR A 554 10.11 1.76 -6.88
N LEU A 555 8.97 1.91 -7.56
CA LEU A 555 8.04 3.02 -7.33
C LEU A 555 7.57 3.06 -5.87
N THR A 556 7.11 1.92 -5.37
CA THR A 556 6.60 1.82 -4.00
C THR A 556 7.71 1.93 -2.96
N ASP A 557 8.87 1.30 -3.20
CA ASP A 557 10.01 1.37 -2.30
C ASP A 557 10.51 2.79 -2.04
N GLY A 558 10.48 3.66 -3.07
CA GLY A 558 10.88 5.06 -2.95
C GLY A 558 9.95 5.94 -2.12
N ARG A 559 8.78 5.44 -1.70
CA ARG A 559 7.73 6.18 -0.99
C ARG A 559 7.19 5.43 0.22
N PRO A 560 8.04 5.01 1.18
CA PRO A 560 7.60 4.19 2.30
C PRO A 560 6.53 4.86 3.17
N ASP A 561 6.38 6.18 3.08
CA ASP A 561 5.33 6.94 3.77
C ASP A 561 3.92 6.75 3.18
N ALA A 562 3.82 6.30 1.91
CA ALA A 562 2.57 6.18 1.16
C ALA A 562 1.87 4.80 1.26
N THR A 563 2.46 3.85 1.99
CA THR A 563 1.85 2.52 2.22
C THR A 563 0.80 2.55 3.33
N ASN A 564 -0.29 1.79 3.20
CA ASN A 564 -1.32 1.68 4.23
C ASN A 564 -0.86 0.84 5.44
N ASP A 565 -0.36 -0.36 5.18
CA ASP A 565 -0.09 -1.37 6.22
C ASP A 565 1.28 -2.05 6.08
N ALA A 566 2.23 -1.36 5.46
CA ALA A 566 3.57 -1.82 5.08
C ALA A 566 3.67 -2.66 3.81
N ARG A 567 2.55 -3.12 3.22
CA ARG A 567 2.58 -3.98 2.02
C ARG A 567 1.46 -3.67 1.02
N HIS A 568 0.34 -3.13 1.47
CA HIS A 568 -0.72 -2.58 0.63
C HIS A 568 -0.52 -1.09 0.49
N TRP A 569 -0.61 -0.61 -0.75
CA TRP A 569 -0.24 0.77 -1.09
C TRP A 569 -1.44 1.68 -1.28
N VAL A 570 -2.65 1.15 -1.17
CA VAL A 570 -3.93 1.85 -1.29
C VAL A 570 -4.84 1.41 -0.15
N VAL A 571 -5.67 2.32 0.35
CA VAL A 571 -6.73 1.99 1.30
C VAL A 571 -7.98 1.59 0.53
N GLU A 572 -8.40 0.32 0.67
CA GLU A 572 -9.73 -0.11 0.27
C GLU A 572 -10.73 0.53 1.26
N ARG A 573 -11.38 1.63 0.87
CA ARG A 573 -12.21 2.44 1.78
C ARG A 573 -13.43 1.65 2.26
N ASN A 574 -13.59 1.51 3.59
CA ASN A 574 -14.87 1.44 4.32
C ASN A 574 -14.62 1.65 5.83
N GLY A 575 -14.71 2.92 6.24
CA GLY A 575 -14.23 3.49 7.51
C GLY A 575 -14.95 3.13 8.81
N GLU A 576 -15.64 1.99 8.89
CA GLU A 576 -16.27 1.58 10.16
C GLU A 576 -16.01 0.12 10.56
N GLY A 577 -15.92 -0.81 9.60
CA GLY A 577 -15.77 -2.25 9.89
C GLY A 577 -14.33 -2.74 10.13
N LEU A 578 -13.33 -2.02 9.62
CA LEU A 578 -11.92 -2.43 9.68
C LEU A 578 -11.13 -1.70 10.79
N ARG A 579 -11.79 -1.15 11.80
CA ARG A 579 -11.10 -0.50 12.93
C ARG A 579 -10.13 -1.41 13.70
N GLY A 580 -10.21 -2.73 13.52
CA GLY A 580 -9.25 -3.68 14.07
C GLY A 580 -8.13 -4.14 13.11
N PHE A 581 -8.24 -3.87 11.80
CA PHE A 581 -7.29 -4.37 10.79
C PHE A 581 -6.57 -3.26 9.99
N HIS A 582 -7.17 -2.06 9.85
CA HIS A 582 -6.66 -0.97 9.00
C HIS A 582 -6.91 0.45 9.57
N ALA A 583 -7.32 0.61 10.83
CA ALA A 583 -7.61 1.94 11.40
C ALA A 583 -6.40 2.85 11.60
N ASP A 584 -5.19 2.30 11.70
CA ASP A 584 -4.07 3.05 12.29
C ASP A 584 -3.46 4.13 11.38
N ARG A 585 -3.84 4.22 10.10
CA ARG A 585 -3.34 5.28 9.20
C ARG A 585 -4.42 6.05 8.44
N GLY A 586 -5.71 5.89 8.78
CA GLY A 586 -6.83 6.47 8.02
C GLY A 586 -6.86 8.01 7.90
N THR A 587 -5.98 8.72 8.61
CA THR A 587 -5.77 10.18 8.55
C THR A 587 -4.56 10.60 7.71
N VAL A 588 -3.74 9.64 7.25
CA VAL A 588 -2.53 9.93 6.48
C VAL A 588 -2.94 10.33 5.07
N ARG A 589 -2.84 11.63 4.79
CA ARG A 589 -3.19 12.27 3.50
C ARG A 589 -2.49 11.67 2.27
N ARG A 590 -1.45 10.85 2.45
CA ARG A 590 -0.49 10.42 1.42
C ARG A 590 -0.66 8.96 0.97
N LEU A 591 -1.62 8.25 1.56
CA LEU A 591 -1.86 6.84 1.21
C LEU A 591 -2.31 6.73 -0.24
N GLY A 592 -1.75 5.80 -1.00
CA GLY A 592 -2.08 5.64 -2.41
C GLY A 592 -1.11 6.33 -3.38
N GLU A 593 -0.36 7.36 -2.97
CA GLU A 593 0.46 8.15 -3.89
C GLU A 593 1.47 7.30 -4.69
N ALA A 594 2.12 6.34 -4.02
CA ALA A 594 3.07 5.47 -4.71
C ALA A 594 2.38 4.57 -5.76
N GLU A 595 1.21 4.02 -5.41
CA GLU A 595 0.44 3.19 -6.33
C GLU A 595 -0.21 4.02 -7.45
N MET A 596 -0.55 5.29 -7.21
CA MET A 596 -0.95 6.21 -8.28
C MET A 596 0.18 6.34 -9.32
N GLY A 597 1.44 6.50 -8.90
CA GLY A 597 2.57 6.51 -9.83
C GLY A 597 2.72 5.22 -10.65
N VAL A 598 2.39 4.06 -10.05
CA VAL A 598 2.30 2.76 -10.75
C VAL A 598 1.18 2.77 -11.78
N GLN A 599 -0.02 3.18 -11.37
CA GLN A 599 -1.18 3.24 -12.27
C GLN A 599 -0.91 4.21 -13.42
N GLU A 600 -0.41 5.41 -13.15
CA GLU A 600 -0.03 6.34 -14.20
C GLU A 600 0.87 5.64 -15.26
N TRP A 601 1.83 4.80 -14.83
CA TRP A 601 2.73 4.11 -15.78
C TRP A 601 1.97 3.09 -16.63
N ILE A 602 1.08 2.31 -16.01
CA ILE A 602 0.18 1.41 -16.72
C ILE A 602 -0.63 2.17 -17.78
N TRP A 603 -1.19 3.32 -17.43
CA TRP A 603 -1.97 4.15 -18.35
C TRP A 603 -1.12 4.76 -19.47
N ASP A 604 0.13 5.11 -19.23
CA ASP A 604 1.04 5.55 -20.28
C ASP A 604 1.37 4.44 -21.27
N LEU A 605 1.59 3.21 -20.78
CA LEU A 605 1.83 2.05 -21.65
C LEU A 605 0.62 1.76 -22.55
N TRP A 606 -0.60 1.80 -22.00
CA TRP A 606 -1.81 1.65 -22.82
C TRP A 606 -1.94 2.75 -23.87
N ARG A 607 -1.68 4.01 -23.51
CA ARG A 607 -1.72 5.13 -24.44
C ARG A 607 -0.79 4.91 -25.65
N LEU A 608 0.44 4.51 -25.37
CA LEU A 608 1.47 4.27 -26.37
C LEU A 608 1.10 3.10 -27.29
N GLU A 609 0.53 2.03 -26.74
CA GLU A 609 -0.01 0.92 -27.52
C GLU A 609 -1.11 1.39 -28.50
N GLY A 610 -1.98 2.30 -28.06
CA GLY A 610 -2.97 2.92 -28.92
C GLY A 610 -2.38 3.75 -30.05
N GLN A 611 -1.34 4.54 -29.77
CA GLN A 611 -0.63 5.32 -30.78
C GLN A 611 -0.01 4.42 -31.86
N VAL A 612 0.60 3.29 -31.47
CA VAL A 612 1.16 2.31 -32.43
C VAL A 612 0.06 1.76 -33.33
N LYS A 613 -1.10 1.42 -32.76
CA LYS A 613 -2.25 0.94 -33.54
C LYS A 613 -2.80 1.99 -34.51
N LEU A 614 -2.94 3.24 -34.08
CA LEU A 614 -3.42 4.32 -34.93
C LEU A 614 -2.49 4.56 -36.12
N ASN A 615 -1.17 4.65 -35.88
CA ASN A 615 -0.18 4.84 -36.94
C ASN A 615 -0.20 3.68 -37.95
N SER A 616 -0.40 2.44 -37.49
CA SER A 616 -0.47 1.26 -38.37
C SER A 616 -1.68 1.25 -39.31
N ILE A 617 -2.76 1.98 -38.96
CA ILE A 617 -3.95 2.10 -39.79
C ILE A 617 -3.71 3.12 -40.90
N ASP A 618 -3.11 4.26 -40.57
CA ASP A 618 -2.80 5.32 -41.53
C ASP A 618 -1.85 4.83 -42.63
N ASP A 619 -0.81 4.08 -42.26
CA ASP A 619 0.15 3.50 -43.21
C ASP A 619 -0.49 2.47 -44.17
N ARG A 620 -1.61 1.85 -43.80
CA ARG A 620 -2.33 0.89 -44.68
C ARG A 620 -3.33 1.58 -45.61
N GLN A 621 -3.71 2.82 -45.32
CA GLN A 621 -4.64 3.61 -46.13
C GLN A 621 -3.94 4.49 -47.17
N MET A 622 -2.63 4.73 -47.02
CA MET A 622 -1.75 5.33 -48.04
C MET A 622 -1.24 4.27 -49.02
#